data_AF-A0A453I3V3-F1
#
_entry.id   AF-A0A453I3V3-F1
#
_cell.length_a   1.000
_cell.length_b   1.000
_cell.length_c   1.000
_cell.angle_alpha   90.00
_cell.angle_beta   90.00
_cell.angle_gamma   90.00
#
_symmetry.space_group_name_H-M   'P 1'
#
loop_
_entity.id
_entity.type
_entity.pdbx_description
1 polymer ?
#
loop_
_entity_poly.entity_id
_entity_poly.type
_entity_poly.pdbx_seq_one_letter_code
_entity_poly.pdbx_strand_id
1 'polypeptide(L)'
;MSELCPSMSNGSMMDDGQQANPGTGMPMQAFPKRSGFDVVAGPDRDIVISRYKEKRRTRRFDKQVRYESRKARADSRLRIKGRFAKANQS
;
A
#
# COMPACT_ATOMS: atom_id res chain seq x y z
N MET A 1 -3.05 -13.51 36.55
CA MET A 1 -2.10 -13.34 35.44
C MET A 1 -2.56 -12.17 34.59
N SER A 2 -2.06 -10.98 34.90
CA SER A 2 -2.22 -9.76 34.12
C SER A 2 -0.87 -9.46 33.47
N GLU A 3 -0.76 -9.69 32.16
CA GLU A 3 0.44 -9.35 31.39
C GLU A 3 0.52 -7.83 31.26
N LEU A 4 1.31 -7.24 32.16
CA LEU A 4 1.72 -5.84 32.15
C LEU A 4 2.66 -5.64 30.95
N CYS A 5 2.25 -4.85 29.95
CA CYS A 5 3.15 -4.45 28.86
C CYS A 5 4.35 -3.67 29.44
N PRO A 6 5.61 -4.07 29.16
CA PRO A 6 6.77 -3.29 29.57
C PRO A 6 6.83 -1.96 28.80
N SER A 7 6.69 -0.86 29.53
CA SER A 7 6.94 0.51 29.09
C SER A 7 8.42 0.68 28.73
N MET A 8 8.74 0.85 27.45
CA MET A 8 10.03 1.37 27.01
C MET A 8 9.96 2.89 26.98
N SER A 9 10.31 3.52 28.11
CA SER A 9 10.73 4.91 28.14
C SER A 9 12.15 4.99 27.56
N ASN A 10 12.33 5.79 26.52
CA ASN A 10 13.57 6.55 26.31
C ASN A 10 13.23 7.73 25.40
N GLY A 11 12.98 8.87 26.05
CA GLY A 11 13.01 10.16 25.39
C GLY A 11 14.45 10.48 24.98
N SER A 12 14.65 10.82 23.71
CA SER A 12 15.84 11.52 23.26
C SER A 12 15.37 12.65 22.37
N MET A 13 15.29 13.83 22.99
CA MET A 13 15.15 15.13 22.37
C MET A 13 16.36 15.32 21.45
N MET A 14 16.13 15.44 20.14
CA MET A 14 17.14 15.93 19.21
C MET A 14 16.68 17.30 18.72
N ASP A 15 17.55 18.27 19.00
CA ASP A 15 17.47 19.70 18.72
C ASP A 15 17.62 20.00 17.23
N ASP A 16 17.06 21.14 16.83
CA ASP A 16 16.91 21.65 15.46
C ASP A 16 18.27 22.16 14.93
N GLY A 17 18.78 21.62 13.81
CA GLY A 17 20.06 22.07 13.26
C GLY A 17 20.40 21.51 11.88
N GLN A 18 20.33 22.39 10.87
CA GLN A 18 20.88 22.26 9.51
C GLN A 18 20.47 21.02 8.67
N GLN A 19 19.42 21.17 7.85
CA GLN A 19 19.34 20.42 6.59
C GLN A 19 20.28 21.06 5.55
N ALA A 20 21.56 20.74 5.62
CA ALA A 20 22.45 20.84 4.47
C ALA A 20 22.26 19.57 3.65
N ASN A 21 21.80 19.69 2.40
CA ASN A 21 21.81 18.59 1.42
C ASN A 21 23.26 18.19 1.15
N PRO A 22 23.69 16.95 1.43
CA PRO A 22 24.78 16.37 0.69
C PRO A 22 24.14 15.69 -0.53
N GLY A 23 24.39 16.25 -1.71
CA GLY A 23 24.23 15.54 -2.97
C GLY A 23 25.22 14.38 -3.02
N THR A 24 24.98 13.35 -2.22
CA THR A 24 25.75 12.11 -2.23
C THR A 24 25.25 11.31 -3.41
N GLY A 25 25.91 11.50 -4.56
CA GLY A 25 25.77 10.64 -5.71
C GLY A 25 26.00 9.20 -5.28
N MET A 26 24.91 8.45 -5.14
CA MET A 26 24.97 7.01 -4.91
C MET A 26 25.73 6.38 -6.07
N PRO A 27 26.75 5.54 -5.84
CA PRO A 27 27.36 4.79 -6.93
C PRO A 27 26.25 3.93 -7.53
N MET A 28 26.05 4.08 -8.84
CA MET A 28 25.14 3.24 -9.61
C MET A 28 25.58 1.79 -9.40
N GLN A 29 24.90 1.06 -8.52
CA GLN A 29 25.11 -0.37 -8.39
C GLN A 29 24.76 -0.96 -9.76
N ALA A 30 25.77 -1.51 -10.43
CA ALA A 30 25.62 -2.16 -11.70
C ALA A 30 24.58 -3.29 -11.51
N PHE A 31 23.38 -3.07 -12.03
CA PHE A 31 22.36 -4.11 -12.08
C PHE A 31 22.99 -5.34 -12.74
N PRO A 32 22.86 -6.54 -12.15
CA PRO A 32 23.39 -7.74 -12.76
C PRO A 32 22.80 -7.83 -14.17
N LYS A 33 23.67 -7.80 -15.18
CA LYS A 33 23.30 -8.07 -16.57
C LYS A 33 22.80 -9.50 -16.58
N ARG A 34 21.48 -9.70 -16.54
CA ARG A 34 20.82 -11.00 -16.72
C ARG A 34 21.14 -11.49 -18.13
N SER A 35 22.30 -12.13 -18.28
CA SER A 35 22.63 -12.96 -19.42
C SER A 35 21.85 -14.25 -19.26
N GLY A 36 21.08 -14.60 -20.28
CA GLY A 36 20.27 -15.81 -20.26
C GLY A 36 18.84 -15.50 -19.85
N PHE A 37 17.94 -15.92 -20.72
CA PHE A 37 16.57 -16.23 -20.35
C PHE A 37 16.68 -17.41 -19.37
N ASP A 38 17.03 -17.14 -18.11
CA ASP A 38 16.82 -18.12 -17.04
C ASP A 38 15.32 -18.36 -17.06
N VAL A 39 14.92 -19.44 -17.72
CA VAL A 39 13.57 -19.98 -17.62
C VAL A 39 13.46 -20.39 -16.16
N VAL A 40 13.12 -19.43 -15.29
CA VAL A 40 12.53 -19.72 -14.00
C VAL A 40 11.36 -20.62 -14.37
N ALA A 41 11.49 -21.91 -14.09
CA ALA A 41 10.43 -22.88 -14.34
C ALA A 41 9.20 -22.32 -13.64
N GLY A 42 8.28 -21.77 -14.44
CA GLY A 42 7.03 -21.24 -13.91
C GLY A 42 6.32 -22.36 -13.18
N PRO A 43 5.48 -22.06 -12.18
CA PRO A 43 4.69 -23.07 -11.51
C PRO A 43 3.99 -23.96 -12.54
N ASP A 44 3.96 -25.27 -12.29
CA ASP A 44 3.41 -26.25 -13.21
C ASP A 44 2.08 -25.78 -13.78
N ARG A 45 1.90 -25.96 -15.09
CA ARG A 45 0.73 -25.46 -15.83
C ARG A 45 -0.59 -25.83 -15.14
N ASP A 46 -0.67 -27.05 -14.63
CA ASP A 46 -1.86 -27.57 -13.95
C ASP A 46 -2.16 -26.83 -12.65
N ILE A 47 -1.14 -26.44 -11.88
CA ILE A 47 -1.27 -25.63 -10.67
C ILE A 47 -1.83 -24.25 -11.03
N VAL A 48 -1.29 -23.61 -12.08
CA VAL A 48 -1.75 -22.29 -12.54
C VAL A 48 -3.20 -22.35 -13.00
N ILE A 49 -3.57 -23.36 -13.78
CA ILE A 49 -4.94 -23.56 -14.28
C ILE A 49 -5.90 -23.83 -13.12
N SER A 50 -5.51 -24.66 -12.16
CA SER A 50 -6.33 -24.94 -10.98
C SER A 50 -6.61 -23.67 -10.17
N ARG A 51 -5.56 -22.90 -9.85
CA ARG A 51 -5.68 -21.60 -9.17
C ARG A 51 -6.57 -20.61 -9.94
N TYR A 52 -6.48 -20.59 -11.27
CA TYR A 52 -7.36 -19.77 -12.11
C TYR A 52 -8.82 -20.20 -12.00
N LYS A 53 -9.12 -21.51 -12.12
CA LYS A 53 -10.47 -22.07 -12.04
C LYS A 53 -11.10 -21.80 -10.68
N GLU A 54 -10.36 -22.03 -9.60
CA GLU A 54 -10.81 -21.76 -8.24
C GLU A 54 -11.10 -20.27 -8.03
N LYS A 55 -10.16 -19.39 -8.41
CA LYS A 55 -10.36 -17.93 -8.35
C LYS A 55 -11.53 -17.46 -9.19
N ARG A 56 -11.79 -18.08 -10.34
CA ARG A 56 -12.93 -17.77 -11.22
C ARG A 56 -14.26 -18.13 -10.55
N ARG A 57 -14.32 -19.29 -9.86
CA ARG A 57 -15.51 -19.75 -9.13
C ARG A 57 -15.85 -18.84 -7.95
N THR A 58 -14.84 -18.29 -7.27
CA THR A 58 -15.01 -17.46 -6.07
C THR A 58 -15.06 -15.95 -6.31
N ARG A 59 -15.17 -15.51 -7.57
CA ARG A 59 -15.31 -14.07 -7.89
C ARG A 59 -16.61 -13.53 -7.28
N ARG A 60 -16.50 -12.41 -6.58
CA ARG A 60 -17.65 -11.65 -6.07
C ARG A 60 -17.95 -10.51 -7.04
N PHE A 61 -19.17 -10.46 -7.56
CA PHE A 61 -19.63 -9.42 -8.50
C PHE A 61 -20.49 -8.35 -7.82
N ASP A 62 -20.95 -8.61 -6.60
CA ASP A 62 -21.71 -7.65 -5.82
C ASP A 62 -20.85 -6.43 -5.45
N LYS A 63 -21.51 -5.29 -5.25
CA LYS A 63 -20.85 -4.06 -4.83
C LYS A 63 -20.38 -4.21 -3.37
N GLN A 64 -19.10 -4.53 -3.19
CA GLN A 64 -18.47 -4.60 -1.87
C GLN A 64 -17.83 -3.27 -1.47
N VAL A 65 -18.26 -2.70 -0.34
CA VAL A 65 -17.52 -1.64 0.35
C VAL A 65 -16.40 -2.31 1.15
N ARG A 66 -15.13 -1.99 0.84
CA ARG A 66 -13.97 -2.55 1.56
C ARG A 66 -13.55 -1.73 2.77
N TYR A 67 -13.78 -0.43 2.71
CA TYR A 67 -13.34 0.53 3.72
C TYR A 67 -14.54 1.36 4.19
N GLU A 68 -15.16 0.89 5.27
CA GLU A 68 -16.33 1.54 5.86
C GLU A 68 -16.07 2.99 6.24
N SER A 69 -14.89 3.28 6.81
CA SER A 69 -14.51 4.65 7.19
C SER A 69 -14.49 5.62 6.00
N ARG A 70 -14.06 5.15 4.81
CA ARG A 70 -14.06 5.97 3.58
C ARG A 70 -15.49 6.18 3.06
N LYS A 71 -16.35 5.16 3.16
CA LYS A 71 -17.76 5.24 2.77
C LYS A 71 -18.52 6.24 3.65
N ALA A 72 -18.40 6.13 4.97
CA ALA A 72 -19.00 7.07 5.92
C ALA A 72 -18.58 8.53 5.65
N ARG A 73 -17.29 8.78 5.43
CA ARG A 73 -16.80 10.13 5.07
C ARG A 73 -17.33 10.62 3.71
N ALA A 74 -17.51 9.73 2.74
CA ALA A 74 -18.03 10.12 1.42
C ALA A 74 -19.54 10.42 1.45
N ASP A 75 -20.26 9.78 2.35
CA ASP A 75 -21.71 9.93 2.51
C ASP A 75 -22.08 11.21 3.28
N SER A 76 -21.23 11.66 4.21
CA SER A 76 -21.46 12.91 4.95
C SER A 76 -21.07 14.19 4.19
N ARG A 77 -20.27 14.10 3.12
CA ARG A 77 -19.82 15.29 2.36
C ARG A 77 -20.91 15.88 1.49
N LEU A 78 -20.99 17.21 1.46
CA LEU A 78 -21.92 17.95 0.60
C LEU A 78 -21.69 17.65 -0.88
N ARG A 79 -22.78 17.39 -1.61
CA ARG A 79 -22.78 17.16 -3.06
C ARG A 79 -23.70 18.13 -3.78
N ILE A 80 -23.26 18.62 -4.94
CA ILE A 80 -24.04 19.44 -5.88
C ILE A 80 -24.07 18.69 -7.21
N LYS A 81 -25.27 18.31 -7.69
CA LYS A 81 -25.46 17.49 -8.90
C LYS A 81 -24.60 16.20 -8.91
N GLY A 82 -24.47 15.55 -7.75
CA GLY A 82 -23.72 14.29 -7.58
C GLY A 82 -22.21 14.44 -7.36
N ARG A 83 -21.64 15.65 -7.50
CA ARG A 83 -20.21 15.94 -7.30
C ARG A 83 -19.96 16.55 -5.94
N PHE A 84 -18.81 16.31 -5.34
CA PHE A 84 -18.45 16.98 -4.07
C PHE A 84 -18.25 18.49 -4.29
N ALA A 85 -18.78 19.29 -3.37
CA ALA A 85 -18.55 20.73 -3.36
C ALA A 85 -17.08 21.05 -3.02
N LYS A 86 -16.55 22.14 -3.60
CA LYS A 86 -15.25 22.70 -3.20
C LYS A 86 -15.45 23.49 -1.90
N ALA A 87 -14.50 23.40 -0.99
CA ALA A 87 -14.58 24.07 0.31
C ALA A 87 -14.54 25.61 0.22
N ASN A 88 -14.17 26.18 -0.94
CA ASN A 88 -13.79 27.59 -1.08
C ASN A 88 -14.56 28.30 -2.23
N GLN A 89 -15.85 28.04 -2.40
CA GLN A 89 -16.72 28.78 -3.32
C GLN A 89 -17.94 29.27 -2.54
N SER A 90 -17.70 30.28 -1.72
CA SER A 90 -18.68 31.13 -1.04
C SER A 90 -18.20 32.56 -1.18
#